data_AF-A0AB39MQA7-F1
#
_entry.id   AF-A0AB39MQA7-F1
#
_cell.length_a   1.000
_cell.length_b   1.000
_cell.length_c   1.000
_cell.angle_alpha   90.00
_cell.angle_beta   90.00
_cell.angle_gamma   90.00
#
_symmetry.space_group_name_H-M   'P 1'
#
loop_
_entity.id
_entity.type
_entity.pdbx_description
1 polymer ?
#
loop_
_entity_poly.entity_id
_entity_poly.type
_entity_poly.pdbx_seq_one_letter_code
_entity_poly.pdbx_strand_id
1 'polypeptide(L)'
;MRYPQGGGLTAERQHFREELRLQAAERFARGEASSVIAKDLRVSVRSVQRWRQAWEEAGPRALRSQGPASLPRLSQKQFTQLEAELAKGPAAHGWEDQRWTLSRVKTVIGRRFHLTYTIQGVRKLLVRNGWSCQVPARRAIERDDDAVAGWVKEVWPCAEDSRRPVEPPAPTGTGLLDSRLAAARTLFDTGAHRKLLADLPGLLADAHALEVGMPRHVLVTSLRWTGRPSRGR
;
A
#
# COMPACT_ATOMS: atom_id res chain seq x y z
N MET A 1 -24.04 -1.07 6.85
CA MET A 1 -22.78 -1.86 6.80
C MET A 1 -21.62 -0.95 7.17
N ARG A 2 -20.92 -1.20 8.29
CA ARG A 2 -19.67 -0.47 8.64
C ARG A 2 -18.55 -1.00 7.76
N TYR A 3 -17.84 -0.11 7.06
CA TYR A 3 -16.74 -0.51 6.18
C TYR A 3 -15.44 -0.60 6.99
N PRO A 4 -14.84 -1.80 7.15
CA PRO A 4 -13.54 -1.94 7.81
C PRO A 4 -12.39 -1.30 6.99
N GLN A 5 -12.58 -1.11 5.67
CA GLN A 5 -11.52 -0.71 4.74
C GLN A 5 -11.60 0.76 4.24
N GLY A 6 -12.18 1.69 5.00
CA GLY A 6 -12.12 3.14 4.70
C GLY A 6 -12.67 3.60 3.34
N GLY A 7 -13.34 2.73 2.57
CA GLY A 7 -13.96 3.09 1.31
C GLY A 7 -15.31 3.76 1.55
N GLY A 8 -15.44 5.00 1.09
CA GLY A 8 -16.52 5.92 1.45
C GLY A 8 -16.04 7.16 2.21
N LEU A 9 -14.73 7.34 2.37
CA LEU A 9 -14.16 8.60 2.89
C LEU A 9 -14.23 9.74 1.86
N THR A 10 -14.08 9.42 0.56
CA THR A 10 -14.17 10.39 -0.55
C THR A 10 -15.51 10.26 -1.27
N ALA A 11 -15.99 11.36 -1.86
CA ALA A 11 -17.25 11.39 -2.62
C ALA A 11 -17.20 10.44 -3.82
N GLU A 12 -16.08 10.40 -4.55
CA GLU A 12 -15.87 9.48 -5.68
C GLU A 12 -16.04 8.02 -5.29
N ARG A 13 -15.37 7.57 -4.21
CA ARG A 13 -15.48 6.18 -3.75
C ARG A 13 -16.87 5.86 -3.22
N GLN A 14 -17.57 6.86 -2.69
CA GLN A 14 -18.95 6.71 -2.25
C GLN A 14 -19.87 6.51 -3.46
N HIS A 15 -19.73 7.35 -4.50
CA HIS A 15 -20.49 7.27 -5.74
C HIS A 15 -20.24 5.96 -6.48
N PHE A 16 -18.98 5.59 -6.70
CA PHE A 16 -18.59 4.33 -7.33
C PHE A 16 -19.23 3.11 -6.65
N ARG A 17 -19.29 3.12 -5.31
CA ARG A 17 -19.93 2.02 -4.57
C ARG A 17 -21.45 2.06 -4.65
N GLU A 18 -22.03 3.24 -4.74
CA GLU A 18 -23.47 3.39 -4.97
C GLU A 18 -23.85 2.87 -6.35
N GLU A 19 -23.10 3.23 -7.39
CA GLU A 19 -23.25 2.69 -8.75
C GLU A 19 -23.21 1.16 -8.75
N LEU A 20 -22.24 0.54 -8.07
CA LEU A 20 -22.18 -0.93 -7.96
C LEU A 20 -23.46 -1.53 -7.34
N ARG A 21 -24.05 -0.87 -6.33
CA ARG A 21 -25.30 -1.37 -5.74
C ARG A 21 -26.49 -1.15 -6.66
N LEU A 22 -26.54 -0.04 -7.39
CA LEU A 22 -27.60 0.23 -8.35
C LEU A 22 -27.53 -0.74 -9.55
N GLN A 23 -26.33 -1.05 -10.04
CA GLN A 23 -26.14 -2.11 -11.05
C GLN A 23 -26.60 -3.48 -10.53
N ALA A 24 -26.32 -3.81 -9.27
CA ALA A 24 -26.85 -5.02 -8.66
C ALA A 24 -28.38 -5.01 -8.58
N ALA A 25 -29.01 -3.86 -8.30
CA ALA A 25 -30.46 -3.69 -8.26
C ALA A 25 -31.12 -4.01 -9.61
N GLU A 26 -30.54 -3.53 -10.70
CA GLU A 26 -31.01 -3.83 -12.07
C GLU A 26 -30.96 -5.33 -12.36
N ARG A 27 -29.88 -6.00 -11.93
CA ARG A 27 -29.71 -7.45 -12.10
C ARG A 27 -30.65 -8.26 -11.19
N PHE A 28 -30.97 -7.76 -10.00
CA PHE A 28 -32.00 -8.36 -9.13
C PHE A 28 -33.37 -8.32 -9.81
N ALA A 29 -33.74 -7.22 -10.46
CA ALA A 29 -34.99 -7.10 -11.21
C ALA A 29 -35.08 -8.10 -12.38
N ARG A 30 -33.93 -8.50 -12.95
CA ARG A 30 -33.84 -9.55 -13.99
C ARG A 30 -33.80 -10.98 -13.43
N GLY A 31 -33.82 -11.16 -12.12
CA GLY A 31 -33.77 -12.48 -11.48
C GLY A 31 -32.39 -13.15 -11.51
N GLU A 32 -31.31 -12.43 -11.81
CA GLU A 32 -29.96 -13.00 -11.86
C GLU A 32 -29.53 -13.54 -10.49
N ALA A 33 -28.76 -14.64 -10.44
CA ALA A 33 -28.28 -15.22 -9.19
C ALA A 33 -27.23 -14.35 -8.49
N SER A 34 -27.32 -14.23 -7.16
CA SER A 34 -26.40 -13.41 -6.35
C SER A 34 -24.91 -13.79 -6.51
N SER A 35 -24.61 -15.06 -6.81
CA SER A 35 -23.26 -15.55 -7.08
C SER A 35 -22.68 -14.99 -8.39
N VAL A 36 -23.49 -14.92 -9.45
CA VAL A 36 -23.11 -14.36 -10.75
C VAL A 36 -22.84 -12.87 -10.61
N ILE A 37 -23.78 -12.15 -9.98
CA ILE A 37 -23.65 -10.71 -9.71
C ILE A 37 -22.38 -10.40 -8.90
N ALA A 38 -22.11 -11.20 -7.87
CA ALA A 38 -20.92 -11.04 -7.03
C ALA A 38 -19.61 -11.22 -7.81
N LYS A 39 -19.55 -12.23 -8.68
CA LYS A 39 -18.40 -12.50 -9.54
C LYS A 39 -18.15 -11.34 -10.50
N ASP A 40 -19.18 -10.86 -11.19
CA ASP A 40 -19.07 -9.81 -12.20
C ASP A 40 -18.70 -8.45 -11.57
N LEU A 41 -19.32 -8.10 -10.45
CA LEU A 41 -19.05 -6.86 -9.74
C LEU A 41 -17.79 -6.95 -8.84
N ARG A 42 -17.13 -8.11 -8.79
CA ARG A 42 -15.95 -8.39 -7.95
C ARG A 42 -16.16 -8.03 -6.47
N VAL A 43 -17.33 -8.36 -5.94
CA VAL A 43 -17.70 -8.19 -4.53
C VAL A 43 -18.02 -9.54 -3.88
N SER A 44 -18.07 -9.60 -2.55
CA SER A 44 -18.42 -10.86 -1.88
C SER A 44 -19.91 -11.18 -2.07
N VAL A 45 -20.22 -12.47 -2.23
CA VAL A 45 -21.61 -12.97 -2.30
C VAL A 45 -22.44 -12.49 -1.11
N ARG A 46 -21.86 -12.49 0.10
CA ARG A 46 -22.51 -11.97 1.31
C ARG A 46 -22.91 -10.50 1.19
N SER A 47 -22.14 -9.67 0.49
CA SER A 47 -22.49 -8.26 0.27
C SER A 47 -23.69 -8.14 -0.66
N VAL A 48 -23.70 -8.91 -1.75
CA VAL A 48 -24.81 -8.94 -2.71
C VAL A 48 -26.09 -9.46 -2.08
N GLN A 49 -26.02 -10.53 -1.26
CA GLN A 49 -27.19 -11.05 -0.53
C GLN A 49 -27.79 -10.00 0.40
N ARG A 50 -26.95 -9.24 1.12
CA ARG A 50 -27.43 -8.13 1.96
C ARG A 50 -28.08 -7.01 1.15
N TRP A 51 -27.56 -6.72 -0.04
CA TRP A 51 -28.16 -5.74 -0.94
C TRP A 51 -29.50 -6.24 -1.49
N ARG A 52 -29.59 -7.53 -1.84
CA ARG A 52 -30.82 -8.16 -2.29
C ARG A 52 -31.91 -8.07 -1.23
N GLN A 53 -31.60 -8.44 0.01
CA GLN A 53 -32.56 -8.33 1.11
C GLN A 53 -33.07 -6.88 1.26
N ALA A 54 -32.16 -5.90 1.30
CA ALA A 54 -32.56 -4.49 1.40
C ALA A 54 -33.38 -4.00 0.19
N TRP A 55 -33.10 -4.53 -1.00
CA TRP A 55 -33.82 -4.23 -2.23
C TRP A 55 -35.21 -4.88 -2.26
N GLU A 56 -35.36 -6.11 -1.77
CA GLU A 56 -36.65 -6.78 -1.63
C GLU A 56 -37.56 -6.05 -0.61
N GLU A 57 -36.97 -5.53 0.46
CA GLU A 57 -37.69 -4.80 1.51
C GLU A 57 -38.14 -3.38 1.09
N ALA A 58 -37.27 -2.60 0.43
CA ALA A 58 -37.52 -1.18 0.18
C ALA A 58 -37.10 -0.69 -1.22
N GLY A 59 -36.89 -1.60 -2.16
CA GLY A 59 -36.59 -1.33 -3.56
C GLY A 59 -35.21 -0.71 -3.80
N PRO A 60 -34.95 -0.20 -5.03
CA PRO A 60 -33.66 0.39 -5.42
C PRO A 60 -33.20 1.56 -4.54
N ARG A 61 -34.14 2.29 -3.92
CA ARG A 61 -33.82 3.42 -3.03
C ARG A 61 -33.05 2.99 -1.79
N ALA A 62 -33.28 1.77 -1.30
CA ALA A 62 -32.58 1.20 -0.14
C ALA A 62 -31.06 1.07 -0.35
N LEU A 63 -30.63 1.02 -1.62
CA LEU A 63 -29.24 0.81 -2.01
C LEU A 63 -28.46 2.11 -2.23
N ARG A 64 -29.15 3.24 -2.21
CA ARG A 64 -28.53 4.57 -2.29
C ARG A 64 -27.64 4.85 -1.10
N SER A 65 -26.61 5.65 -1.35
CA SER A 65 -25.65 5.98 -0.31
C SER A 65 -26.26 6.94 0.72
N GLN A 66 -26.10 6.62 2.00
CA GLN A 66 -26.61 7.44 3.12
C GLN A 66 -25.62 8.55 3.54
N GLY A 67 -24.68 8.90 2.68
CA GLY A 67 -23.62 9.83 3.03
C GLY A 67 -22.41 9.17 3.73
N PRO A 68 -21.36 9.97 3.99
CA PRO A 68 -20.22 9.53 4.78
C PRO A 68 -20.63 9.30 6.24
N ALA A 69 -20.13 8.21 6.84
CA ALA A 69 -20.44 7.85 8.23
C ALA A 69 -20.00 8.89 9.28
N SER A 70 -19.10 9.82 8.91
CA SER A 70 -18.74 10.97 9.75
C SER A 70 -18.27 12.13 8.89
N LEU A 71 -18.67 13.34 9.27
CA LEU A 71 -18.14 14.58 8.69
C LEU A 71 -16.88 15.02 9.44
N PRO A 72 -15.88 15.61 8.74
CA PRO A 72 -14.75 16.23 9.41
C PRO A 72 -15.22 17.43 10.24
N ARG A 73 -14.57 17.67 11.39
CA ARG A 73 -14.79 18.87 12.21
C ARG A 73 -14.27 20.14 11.54
N LEU A 74 -13.22 20.00 10.75
CA LEU A 74 -12.68 21.06 9.89
C LEU A 74 -13.57 21.25 8.66
N SER A 75 -14.00 22.48 8.43
CA SER A 75 -14.62 22.90 7.18
C SER A 75 -13.62 22.89 6.03
N GLN A 76 -14.09 22.90 4.78
CA GLN A 76 -13.20 22.95 3.61
C GLN A 76 -12.31 24.19 3.61
N LYS A 77 -12.83 25.36 4.01
CA LYS A 77 -12.05 26.60 4.10
C LYS A 77 -10.92 26.50 5.12
N GLN A 78 -11.20 25.93 6.29
CA GLN A 78 -10.17 25.70 7.31
C GLN A 78 -9.16 24.63 6.87
N PHE A 79 -9.59 23.65 6.07
CA PHE A 79 -8.67 22.69 5.49
C PHE A 79 -7.70 23.37 4.50
N THR A 80 -8.17 24.25 3.62
CA THR A 80 -7.28 25.04 2.74
C THR A 80 -6.29 25.90 3.54
N GLN A 81 -6.72 26.47 4.66
CA GLN A 81 -5.80 27.17 5.58
C GLN A 81 -4.78 26.22 6.20
N LEU A 82 -5.19 25.01 6.60
CA LEU A 82 -4.27 23.98 7.07
C LEU A 82 -3.26 23.59 5.99
N GLU A 83 -3.66 23.46 4.73
CA GLU A 83 -2.74 23.17 3.62
C GLU A 83 -1.68 24.26 3.46
N ALA A 84 -2.07 25.53 3.55
CA ALA A 84 -1.14 26.66 3.52
C ALA A 84 -0.15 26.60 4.72
N GLU A 85 -0.61 26.19 5.90
CA GLU A 85 0.26 26.02 7.06
C GLU A 85 1.23 24.83 6.92
N LEU A 86 0.79 23.74 6.32
CA LEU A 86 1.64 22.57 6.04
C LEU A 86 2.67 22.86 4.94
N ALA A 87 2.33 23.73 3.98
CA ALA A 87 3.22 24.17 2.91
C ALA A 87 4.41 25.00 3.41
N LYS A 88 4.26 25.72 4.53
CA LYS A 88 5.36 26.42 5.21
C LYS A 88 6.45 25.47 5.75
N GLY A 89 6.13 24.17 5.83
CA GLY A 89 7.01 23.13 6.32
C GLY A 89 7.07 23.05 7.86
N PRO A 90 7.53 21.92 8.43
CA PRO A 90 7.59 21.73 9.87
C PRO A 90 8.50 22.74 10.60
N ALA A 91 9.57 23.22 9.95
CA ALA A 91 10.47 24.20 10.54
C ALA A 91 9.77 25.49 10.96
N ALA A 92 8.82 25.97 10.16
CA ALA A 92 8.02 27.15 10.48
C ALA A 92 7.14 27.00 11.73
N HIS A 93 6.98 25.77 12.23
CA HIS A 93 6.19 25.44 13.42
C HIS A 93 7.04 24.95 14.60
N GLY A 94 8.37 25.09 14.50
CA GLY A 94 9.33 24.80 15.57
C GLY A 94 9.87 23.37 15.61
N TRP A 95 9.82 22.62 14.50
CA TRP A 95 10.45 21.30 14.40
C TRP A 95 11.76 21.36 13.61
N GLU A 96 12.80 20.70 14.10
CA GLU A 96 14.15 20.74 13.52
C GLU A 96 14.26 20.00 12.18
N ASP A 97 13.42 18.99 11.94
CA ASP A 97 13.42 18.18 10.73
C ASP A 97 12.21 18.46 9.82
N GLN A 98 12.43 18.35 8.50
CA GLN A 98 11.42 18.64 7.47
C GLN A 98 10.39 17.50 7.26
N ARG A 99 10.00 16.79 8.33
CA ARG A 99 9.06 15.66 8.28
C ARG A 99 7.69 16.02 8.85
N TRP A 100 6.64 15.81 8.06
CA TRP A 100 5.27 15.85 8.57
C TRP A 100 4.83 14.48 9.08
N THR A 101 4.52 14.39 10.37
CA THR A 101 3.86 13.23 10.98
C THR A 101 2.41 13.56 11.33
N LEU A 102 1.55 12.54 11.45
CA LEU A 102 0.15 12.74 11.84
C LEU A 102 0.01 13.46 13.19
N SER A 103 0.93 13.20 14.13
CA SER A 103 0.98 13.89 15.42
C SER A 103 1.31 15.38 15.27
N ARG A 104 2.23 15.74 14.37
CA ARG A 104 2.56 17.15 14.10
C ARG A 104 1.41 17.87 13.41
N VAL A 105 0.77 17.24 12.44
CA VAL A 105 -0.44 17.79 11.80
C VAL A 105 -1.55 17.98 12.84
N LYS A 106 -1.76 17.02 13.76
CA LYS A 106 -2.69 17.18 14.90
C LYS A 106 -2.34 18.41 15.74
N THR A 107 -1.06 18.62 16.05
CA THR A 107 -0.60 19.80 16.81
C THR A 107 -0.88 21.10 16.09
N VAL A 108 -0.61 21.19 14.79
CA VAL A 108 -0.94 22.38 13.98
C VAL A 108 -2.45 22.64 14.01
N ILE A 109 -3.27 21.60 13.85
CA ILE A 109 -4.73 21.74 13.91
C ILE A 109 -5.19 22.29 15.28
N GLY A 110 -4.65 21.74 16.37
CA GLY A 110 -4.98 22.19 17.72
C GLY A 110 -4.56 23.63 17.98
N ARG A 111 -3.38 24.05 17.50
CA ARG A 111 -2.87 25.42 17.68
C ARG A 111 -3.61 26.46 16.84
N ARG A 112 -3.94 26.13 15.58
CA ARG A 112 -4.53 27.08 14.62
C ARG A 112 -6.05 27.17 14.67
N PHE A 113 -6.72 26.05 14.94
CA PHE A 113 -8.19 25.97 14.86
C PHE A 113 -8.84 25.63 16.20
N HIS A 114 -8.06 25.41 17.27
CA HIS A 114 -8.56 25.02 18.60
C HIS A 114 -9.45 23.77 18.57
N LEU A 115 -9.19 22.87 17.62
CA LEU A 115 -9.93 21.62 17.44
C LEU A 115 -9.10 20.42 17.86
N THR A 116 -9.67 19.58 18.72
CA THR A 116 -9.06 18.31 19.09
C THR A 116 -9.39 17.22 18.06
N TYR A 117 -8.35 16.58 17.54
CA TYR A 117 -8.44 15.41 16.68
C TYR A 117 -7.73 14.21 17.28
N THR A 118 -8.25 13.01 17.04
CA THR A 118 -7.49 11.77 17.22
C THR A 118 -6.54 11.59 16.04
N ILE A 119 -5.44 10.84 16.22
CA ILE A 119 -4.49 10.55 15.13
C ILE A 119 -5.19 9.88 13.93
N GLN A 120 -6.12 8.95 14.21
CA GLN A 120 -6.95 8.33 13.18
C GLN A 120 -7.89 9.34 12.49
N GLY A 121 -8.42 10.31 13.25
CA GLY A 121 -9.20 11.41 12.70
C GLY A 121 -8.38 12.28 11.73
N VAL A 122 -7.14 12.63 12.09
CA VAL A 122 -6.23 13.38 11.19
C VAL A 122 -5.93 12.58 9.93
N ARG A 123 -5.64 11.27 10.04
CA ARG A 123 -5.44 10.41 8.87
C ARG A 123 -6.66 10.43 7.94
N LYS A 124 -7.87 10.24 8.49
CA LYS A 124 -9.12 10.26 7.70
C LYS A 124 -9.36 11.61 7.04
N LEU A 125 -9.08 12.70 7.75
CA LEU A 125 -9.19 14.07 7.24
C LEU A 125 -8.25 14.28 6.03
N LEU A 126 -6.98 13.90 6.16
CA LEU A 126 -5.99 14.04 5.09
C LEU A 126 -6.39 13.21 3.86
N VAL A 127 -6.71 11.92 4.04
CA VAL A 127 -7.13 11.03 2.94
C VAL A 127 -8.39 11.55 2.23
N ARG A 128 -9.34 12.10 2.98
CA ARG A 128 -10.58 12.66 2.40
C ARG A 128 -10.32 13.86 1.49
N ASN A 129 -9.25 14.61 1.74
CA ASN A 129 -8.84 15.75 0.94
C ASN A 129 -7.69 15.41 -0.03
N GLY A 130 -7.51 14.12 -0.37
CA GLY A 130 -6.55 13.70 -1.40
C GLY A 130 -5.09 13.62 -0.96
N TRP A 131 -4.79 13.81 0.33
CA TRP A 131 -3.44 13.65 0.85
C TRP A 131 -3.12 12.16 1.05
N SER A 132 -1.98 11.72 0.51
CA SER A 132 -1.50 10.34 0.65
C SER A 132 -0.26 10.26 1.52
N CYS A 133 -0.17 9.15 2.27
CA CYS A 133 1.01 8.82 3.03
C CYS A 133 2.06 8.26 2.06
N GLN A 134 3.17 8.95 1.85
CA GLN A 134 4.27 8.42 1.05
C GLN A 134 5.27 7.75 2.01
N VAL A 135 5.46 6.44 1.83
CA VAL A 135 6.57 5.73 2.45
C VAL A 135 7.82 6.15 1.69
N PRO A 136 8.81 6.80 2.32
CA PRO A 136 10.07 7.05 1.64
C PRO A 136 10.65 5.68 1.25
N ALA A 137 10.90 5.44 -0.03
CA ALA A 137 11.78 4.35 -0.43
C ALA A 137 13.10 4.56 0.32
N ARG A 138 13.64 3.51 0.98
CA ARG A 138 14.95 3.60 1.66
C ARG A 138 15.98 4.06 0.61
N ARG A 139 16.37 5.33 0.69
CA ARG A 139 17.34 5.98 -0.22
C ARG A 139 18.58 6.30 0.61
N ALA A 140 19.74 5.80 0.19
CA ALA A 140 21.02 6.23 0.73
C ALA A 140 21.22 7.72 0.41
N ILE A 141 21.75 8.48 1.36
CA ILE A 141 21.88 9.95 1.29
C ILE A 141 22.95 10.39 0.27
N GLU A 142 23.89 9.51 -0.08
CA GLU A 142 25.09 9.82 -0.89
C GLU A 142 24.94 9.60 -2.40
N ARG A 143 23.73 9.32 -2.91
CA ARG A 143 23.55 9.01 -4.33
C ARG A 143 23.51 10.30 -5.17
N ASP A 144 24.55 10.49 -5.97
CA ASP A 144 24.55 11.42 -7.10
C ASP A 144 23.78 10.78 -8.28
N ASP A 145 22.61 11.32 -8.58
CA ASP A 145 21.72 10.79 -9.63
C ASP A 145 22.32 10.98 -11.04
N ASP A 146 23.20 11.97 -11.24
CA ASP A 146 23.91 12.20 -12.52
C ASP A 146 25.07 11.21 -12.69
N ALA A 147 25.82 10.95 -11.61
CA ALA A 147 26.86 9.91 -11.62
C ALA A 147 26.29 8.52 -11.88
N VAL A 148 25.09 8.24 -11.37
CA VAL A 148 24.40 6.95 -11.61
C VAL A 148 23.86 6.88 -13.03
N ALA A 149 23.28 7.96 -13.57
CA ALA A 149 22.82 7.98 -14.95
C ALA A 149 23.97 7.78 -15.94
N GLY A 150 25.13 8.42 -15.69
CA GLY A 150 26.36 8.20 -16.45
C GLY A 150 26.85 6.76 -16.36
N TRP A 151 26.94 6.22 -15.14
CA TRP A 151 27.41 4.85 -14.91
C TRP A 151 26.50 3.78 -15.55
N VAL A 152 25.18 3.95 -15.49
CA VAL A 152 24.22 3.02 -16.14
C VAL A 152 24.35 3.07 -17.66
N LYS A 153 24.65 4.23 -18.24
CA LYS A 153 24.76 4.39 -19.69
C LYS A 153 26.10 3.87 -20.23
N GLU A 154 27.19 4.09 -19.49
CA GLU A 154 28.55 3.84 -19.96
C GLU A 154 29.14 2.52 -19.44
N VAL A 155 28.88 2.18 -18.18
CA VAL A 155 29.56 1.08 -17.50
C VAL A 155 28.71 -0.19 -17.48
N TRP A 156 27.38 -0.05 -17.44
CA TRP A 156 26.46 -1.21 -17.43
C TRP A 156 26.66 -2.15 -18.64
N PRO A 157 26.78 -1.66 -19.89
CA PRO A 157 26.97 -2.54 -21.04
C PRO A 157 28.32 -3.29 -20.98
N CYS A 158 29.41 -2.61 -20.57
CA CYS A 158 30.72 -3.24 -20.43
C CYS A 158 30.81 -4.24 -19.26
N ALA A 159 30.04 -4.02 -18.19
CA ALA A 159 29.96 -4.94 -17.06
C ALA A 159 29.17 -6.21 -17.39
N GLU A 160 28.20 -6.15 -18.31
CA GLU A 160 27.51 -7.35 -18.82
C GLU A 160 28.42 -8.17 -19.74
N ASP A 161 29.16 -7.53 -20.65
CA ASP A 161 30.12 -8.22 -21.54
C ASP A 161 31.33 -8.81 -20.80
N SER A 162 31.69 -8.25 -19.63
CA SER A 162 32.83 -8.72 -18.82
C SER A 162 32.51 -9.92 -17.92
N ARG A 163 31.30 -10.49 -17.97
CA ARG A 163 30.98 -11.73 -17.25
C ARG A 163 31.70 -12.93 -17.89
N ARG A 164 33.01 -13.03 -17.67
CA ARG A 164 33.69 -14.34 -17.66
C ARG A 164 33.06 -15.16 -16.53
N PRO A 165 32.77 -16.46 -16.73
CA PRO A 165 32.46 -17.35 -15.62
C PRO A 165 33.66 -17.35 -14.68
N VAL A 166 33.53 -16.67 -13.55
CA VAL A 166 34.44 -16.85 -12.42
C VAL A 166 33.92 -18.09 -11.69
N GLU A 167 34.69 -19.18 -11.72
CA GLU A 167 34.43 -20.32 -10.84
C GLU A 167 34.54 -19.84 -9.38
N PRO A 168 33.47 -19.93 -8.58
CA PRO A 168 33.55 -19.64 -7.17
C PRO A 168 34.30 -20.79 -6.46
N PRO A 169 35.02 -20.51 -5.35
CA PRO A 169 35.73 -21.55 -4.62
C PRO A 169 34.76 -22.63 -4.13
N ALA A 170 35.22 -23.88 -4.12
CA ALA A 170 34.44 -25.02 -3.67
C ALA A 170 33.88 -24.78 -2.26
N PRO A 171 32.63 -25.19 -1.98
CA PRO A 171 32.03 -25.03 -0.66
C PRO A 171 32.84 -25.84 0.37
N THR A 172 33.38 -25.17 1.37
CA THR A 172 34.19 -25.80 2.44
C THR A 172 33.34 -26.45 3.54
N GLY A 173 32.02 -26.53 3.36
CA GLY A 173 31.10 -27.07 4.35
C GLY A 173 30.65 -28.50 4.03
N THR A 174 30.81 -29.41 4.99
CA THR A 174 30.32 -30.80 4.95
C THR A 174 28.90 -30.91 5.53
N GLY A 175 28.02 -29.95 5.20
CA GLY A 175 26.62 -29.93 5.61
C GLY A 175 25.66 -30.46 4.54
N LEU A 176 24.52 -31.01 4.96
CA LEU A 176 23.40 -31.42 4.08
C LEU A 176 22.90 -30.22 3.24
N LEU A 177 22.94 -29.02 3.81
CA LEU A 177 22.59 -27.77 3.14
C LEU A 177 23.58 -27.37 2.04
N ASP A 178 24.88 -27.55 2.27
CA ASP A 178 25.93 -27.17 1.32
C ASP A 178 25.88 -28.06 0.07
N SER A 179 25.66 -29.36 0.26
CA SER A 179 25.47 -30.32 -0.84
C SER A 179 24.19 -30.06 -1.65
N ARG A 180 23.10 -29.64 -0.99
CA ARG A 180 21.85 -29.28 -1.68
C ARG A 180 21.94 -27.93 -2.39
N LEU A 181 22.64 -26.95 -1.82
CA LEU A 181 22.90 -25.66 -2.47
C LEU A 181 23.82 -25.85 -3.69
N ALA A 182 24.83 -26.72 -3.60
CA ALA A 182 25.66 -27.10 -4.74
C ALA A 182 24.85 -27.76 -5.86
N ALA A 183 23.95 -28.69 -5.54
CA ALA A 183 23.05 -29.32 -6.51
C ALA A 183 22.03 -28.33 -7.12
N ALA A 184 21.48 -27.42 -6.31
CA ALA A 184 20.59 -26.37 -6.82
C ALA A 184 21.33 -25.42 -7.76
N ARG A 185 22.60 -25.14 -7.47
CA ARG A 185 23.44 -24.30 -8.32
C ARG A 185 23.70 -24.92 -9.68
N THR A 186 24.05 -26.21 -9.73
CA THR A 186 24.25 -26.91 -11.01
C THR A 186 22.97 -26.94 -11.85
N LEU A 187 21.80 -27.11 -11.22
CA LEU A 187 20.51 -27.05 -11.91
C LEU A 187 20.21 -25.65 -12.49
N PHE A 188 20.62 -24.58 -11.79
CA PHE A 188 20.49 -23.21 -12.29
C PHE A 188 21.44 -22.95 -13.47
N ASP A 189 22.71 -23.30 -13.32
CA ASP A 189 23.74 -23.05 -14.34
C ASP A 189 23.50 -23.87 -15.62
N THR A 190 22.85 -25.03 -15.53
CA THR A 190 22.45 -25.87 -16.69
C THR A 190 21.08 -25.47 -17.28
N GLY A 191 20.42 -24.43 -16.76
CA GLY A 191 19.11 -23.97 -17.23
C GLY A 191 17.93 -24.91 -16.88
N ALA A 192 18.13 -25.87 -15.98
CA ALA A 192 17.12 -26.86 -15.56
C ALA A 192 16.13 -26.28 -14.52
N HIS A 193 15.60 -25.08 -14.78
CA HIS A 193 14.79 -24.30 -13.83
C HIS A 193 13.54 -25.05 -13.32
N ARG A 194 12.96 -25.97 -14.10
CA ARG A 194 11.82 -26.79 -13.66
C ARG A 194 12.17 -27.75 -12.52
N LYS A 195 13.38 -28.33 -12.55
CA LYS A 195 13.88 -29.20 -11.48
C LYS A 195 14.25 -28.37 -10.25
N LEU A 196 14.87 -27.20 -10.45
CA LEU A 196 15.16 -26.26 -9.37
C LEU A 196 13.91 -25.80 -8.60
N LEU A 197 12.81 -25.53 -9.30
CA LEU A 197 11.53 -25.16 -8.68
C LEU A 197 10.92 -26.31 -7.85
N ALA A 198 11.19 -27.57 -8.22
CA ALA A 198 10.72 -28.73 -7.47
C ALA A 198 11.50 -28.94 -6.16
N ASP A 199 12.78 -28.55 -6.13
CA ASP A 199 13.66 -28.71 -4.96
C ASP A 199 13.59 -27.52 -3.97
N LEU A 200 13.03 -26.40 -4.41
CA LEU A 200 12.89 -25.14 -3.66
C LEU A 200 12.21 -25.25 -2.29
N PRO A 201 11.16 -26.07 -2.09
CA PRO A 201 10.54 -26.26 -0.78
C PRO A 201 11.49 -26.85 0.27
N GLY A 202 12.40 -27.77 -0.14
CA GLY A 202 13.39 -28.36 0.77
C GLY A 202 14.46 -27.35 1.18
N LEU A 203 14.94 -26.54 0.23
CA LEU A 203 15.88 -25.44 0.49
C LEU A 203 15.31 -24.38 1.45
N LEU A 204 14.04 -24.04 1.30
CA LEU A 204 13.35 -23.11 2.20
C LEU A 204 13.17 -23.67 3.61
N ALA A 205 12.87 -24.96 3.76
CA ALA A 205 12.74 -25.61 5.07
C ALA A 205 14.08 -25.66 5.81
N ASP A 206 15.16 -25.99 5.11
CA ASP A 206 16.49 -26.10 5.69
C ASP A 206 17.05 -24.70 6.08
N ALA A 207 16.75 -23.64 5.31
CA ALA A 207 17.07 -22.26 5.67
C ALA A 207 16.29 -21.76 6.90
N HIS A 208 15.02 -22.14 7.03
CA HIS A 208 14.17 -21.74 8.15
C HIS A 208 14.57 -22.42 9.47
N ALA A 209 15.19 -23.59 9.40
CA ALA A 209 15.76 -24.30 10.56
C ALA A 209 16.98 -23.57 11.17
N LEU A 210 17.68 -22.74 10.37
CA LEU A 210 18.82 -21.93 10.81
C LEU A 210 18.43 -20.57 11.41
N GLU A 211 17.21 -20.07 11.16
CA GLU A 211 16.76 -18.73 11.60
C GLU A 211 16.14 -18.68 13.02
N VAL A 212 15.99 -19.80 13.73
CA VAL A 212 15.46 -19.83 15.11
C VAL A 212 16.56 -19.44 16.11
N GLY A 213 16.99 -18.16 16.11
CA GLY A 213 18.10 -17.75 16.97
C GLY A 213 18.45 -16.26 17.08
N MET A 214 17.62 -15.30 16.65
CA MET A 214 17.94 -13.86 16.81
C MET A 214 16.72 -12.99 17.24
N PRO A 215 16.89 -12.03 18.18
CA PRO A 215 15.81 -11.25 18.77
C PRO A 215 15.32 -10.09 17.89
N ARG A 216 14.01 -9.86 17.91
CA ARG A 216 13.29 -8.83 17.13
C ARG A 216 13.35 -7.46 17.82
N HIS A 217 14.14 -6.52 17.28
CA HIS A 217 14.06 -5.10 17.66
C HIS A 217 13.25 -4.25 16.65
N VAL A 218 12.16 -3.69 17.19
CA VAL A 218 11.43 -2.43 16.90
C VAL A 218 11.69 -1.70 15.56
N LEU A 219 10.66 -1.63 14.71
CA LEU A 219 10.60 -0.72 13.55
C LEU A 219 9.79 0.53 13.87
N VAL A 220 10.48 1.66 14.08
CA VAL A 220 9.88 3.00 13.97
C VAL A 220 9.76 3.36 12.48
N THR A 221 8.54 3.41 11.96
CA THR A 221 8.30 3.71 10.53
C THR A 221 8.17 5.22 10.33
N SER A 222 9.17 5.85 9.72
CA SER A 222 9.12 7.26 9.32
C SER A 222 8.25 7.41 8.07
N LEU A 223 7.17 8.19 8.14
CA LEU A 223 6.25 8.44 7.02
C LEU A 223 6.35 9.91 6.60
N ARG A 224 6.43 10.17 5.29
CA ARG A 224 6.46 11.51 4.70
C ARG A 224 5.09 11.79 4.07
N TRP A 225 4.41 12.84 4.49
CA TRP A 225 3.16 13.29 3.85
C TRP A 225 3.49 14.44 2.91
N THR A 226 3.48 14.18 1.60
CA THR A 226 3.67 15.22 0.58
C THR A 226 2.32 15.58 -0.05
N GLY A 227 2.03 16.87 -0.11
CA GLY A 227 0.87 17.40 -0.83
C GLY A 227 1.13 17.36 -2.32
N ARG A 228 0.76 16.27 -2.98
CA ARG A 228 0.55 16.26 -4.43
C ARG A 228 -0.82 15.64 -4.69
N PRO A 229 -1.75 16.33 -5.38
CA PRO A 229 -2.96 15.68 -5.86
C PRO A 229 -2.52 14.52 -6.76
N SER A 230 -3.07 13.33 -6.53
CA SER A 230 -2.91 12.22 -7.43
C SER A 230 -3.43 12.65 -8.80
N ARG A 231 -2.53 13.00 -9.72
CA ARG A 231 -2.88 13.10 -11.14
C ARG A 231 -3.25 11.69 -11.58
N GLY A 232 -4.55 11.43 -11.67
CA GLY A 232 -5.06 10.31 -12.44
C GLY A 232 -4.68 10.51 -13.91
N ARG A 233 -4.07 9.49 -14.49
CA ARG A 233 -4.30 9.12 -15.89
C ARG A 233 -5.18 7.88 -15.85
#